data_AF-A0A5N5TAF8-F1
#
_entry.id   AF-A0A5N5TAF8-F1
#
_cell.length_a   1.000
_cell.length_b   1.000
_cell.length_c   1.000
_cell.angle_alpha   90.00
_cell.angle_beta   90.00
_cell.angle_gamma   90.00
#
_symmetry.space_group_name_H-M   'P 1'
#
loop_
_entity.id
_entity.type
_entity.pdbx_description
1 polymer ?
#
loop_
_entity_poly.entity_id
_entity_poly.type
_entity_poly.pdbx_seq_one_letter_code
_entity_poly.pdbx_strand_id
1 'polypeptide(L)'
;MESKRHSIGIETVAEDGTIIYNAEDPVTHVAPAHPSNVNDVVKTTNAEMMTSMQEEALKRLKELEKQMVGGEKAQDNELKAKRMKRKKYMEKRKKILTEALKNVDDEDGLMQKVYDDIHEELKAKTDLAKKQKQKIKSMEKEVKDLTEEFQNERSDYLETIRKQDQQVKLLQAILERVQPTIRKDCNYSELETIKKEAIWDDEYMRWKVPDLSVSKTKLPPSRCVTSTRFKKFK
;
A
#
# COMPACT_ATOMS: atom_id res chain seq x y z
N MET A 1 21.54 12.94 -23.74
CA MET A 1 20.38 13.47 -23.01
C MET A 1 20.21 12.63 -21.77
N GLU A 2 20.61 13.24 -20.65
CA GLU A 2 20.35 12.86 -19.27
C GLU A 2 19.01 12.15 -19.08
N SER A 3 19.04 10.97 -18.46
CA SER A 3 17.88 10.40 -17.78
C SER A 3 17.79 11.04 -16.42
N LYS A 4 16.80 11.92 -16.23
CA LYS A 4 16.42 12.48 -14.93
C LYS A 4 16.03 11.34 -13.98
N ARG A 5 16.69 11.31 -12.82
CA ARG A 5 16.27 10.55 -11.65
C ARG A 5 14.88 11.05 -11.24
N HIS A 6 13.90 10.16 -11.18
CA HIS A 6 12.63 10.45 -10.51
C HIS A 6 12.83 10.21 -9.01
N SER A 7 13.00 11.30 -8.28
CA SER A 7 12.79 11.35 -6.84
C SER A 7 11.30 11.13 -6.56
N ILE A 8 11.01 10.15 -5.70
CA ILE A 8 9.67 9.89 -5.17
C ILE A 8 9.33 11.06 -4.24
N GLY A 9 8.57 12.02 -4.76
CA GLY A 9 7.90 13.06 -3.99
C GLY A 9 6.45 12.66 -3.80
N ILE A 10 5.96 12.75 -2.57
CA ILE A 10 4.58 12.43 -2.19
C ILE A 10 3.67 13.51 -2.78
N GLU A 11 2.83 13.14 -3.76
CA GLU A 11 1.82 14.03 -4.34
C GLU A 11 0.51 13.90 -3.56
N THR A 12 0.12 14.98 -2.86
CA THR A 12 -1.26 15.16 -2.38
C THR A 12 -1.97 16.10 -3.35
N VAL A 13 -2.97 15.59 -4.07
CA VAL A 13 -3.75 16.33 -5.07
C VAL A 13 -5.04 16.87 -4.41
N ALA A 14 -5.29 18.17 -4.52
CA ALA A 14 -6.59 18.79 -4.24
C ALA A 14 -7.42 18.91 -5.54
N GLU A 15 -8.75 18.88 -5.43
CA GLU A 15 -9.74 18.52 -6.47
C GLU A 15 -9.94 19.50 -7.65
N ASP A 16 -9.10 20.52 -7.82
CA ASP A 16 -9.25 21.52 -8.90
C ASP A 16 -7.95 21.79 -9.70
N GLY A 17 -6.92 20.95 -9.55
CA GLY A 17 -5.81 20.87 -10.52
C GLY A 17 -4.86 22.08 -10.57
N THR A 18 -4.86 22.93 -9.55
CA THR A 18 -3.94 24.07 -9.44
C THR A 18 -2.73 23.73 -8.56
N ILE A 19 -1.51 23.86 -9.10
CA ILE A 19 -0.25 23.65 -8.37
C ILE A 19 0.12 24.93 -7.60
N ILE A 20 0.20 24.84 -6.27
CA ILE A 20 0.61 25.92 -5.38
C ILE A 20 2.09 25.72 -5.02
N TYR A 21 2.96 26.64 -5.43
CA TYR A 21 4.38 26.65 -5.03
C TYR A 21 4.56 27.55 -3.81
N ASN A 22 5.05 27.00 -2.70
CA ASN A 22 5.45 27.79 -1.53
C ASN A 22 6.80 28.45 -1.80
N ALA A 23 6.86 29.77 -1.57
CA ALA A 23 8.06 30.58 -1.64
C ALA A 23 8.85 30.45 -0.34
N GLU A 24 10.14 30.14 -0.44
CA GLU A 24 11.11 30.28 0.66
C GLU A 24 12.20 31.29 0.25
N ASP A 25 12.61 32.05 1.27
CA ASP A 25 13.24 33.37 1.25
C ASP A 25 14.72 33.44 0.77
N PRO A 26 15.22 34.65 0.40
CA PRO A 26 16.49 34.84 -0.31
C PRO A 26 17.72 34.85 0.62
N VAL A 27 18.76 34.08 0.26
CA VAL A 27 20.07 34.15 0.93
C VAL A 27 21.05 34.98 0.09
N THR A 28 21.69 35.90 0.79
CA THR A 28 22.49 37.04 0.33
C THR A 28 23.87 36.64 -0.22
N HIS A 29 24.29 37.32 -1.28
CA HIS A 29 25.61 37.20 -1.90
C HIS A 29 26.60 38.14 -1.18
N VAL A 30 27.63 37.59 -0.52
CA VAL A 30 28.76 38.36 0.01
C VAL A 30 30.04 37.81 -0.59
N ALA A 31 30.70 38.62 -1.42
CA ALA A 31 32.04 38.34 -1.91
C ALA A 31 33.08 38.69 -0.82
N PRO A 32 34.21 37.96 -0.77
CA PRO A 32 35.44 38.65 -0.44
C PRO A 32 36.63 38.31 -1.33
N ALA A 33 37.47 39.33 -1.42
CA ALA A 33 38.68 39.51 -2.18
C ALA A 33 39.76 38.44 -2.02
N HIS A 34 40.59 38.33 -3.07
CA HIS A 34 41.93 37.76 -3.03
C HIS A 34 42.83 38.48 -2.01
N PRO A 35 43.73 37.73 -1.38
CA PRO A 35 45.07 38.22 -1.12
C PRO A 35 46.14 37.35 -1.79
N SER A 36 47.18 38.03 -2.25
CA SER A 36 48.36 37.52 -2.92
C SER A 36 49.44 37.02 -1.95
N ASN A 37 50.12 35.95 -2.37
CA ASN A 37 51.52 35.56 -2.13
C ASN A 37 51.92 34.94 -0.76
N VAL A 38 52.59 33.78 -0.77
CA VAL A 38 54.01 33.52 -0.36
C VAL A 38 54.32 31.99 -0.29
N ASN A 39 55.18 31.52 -1.20
CA ASN A 39 56.25 30.48 -1.17
C ASN A 39 56.04 29.01 -0.67
N ASP A 40 56.09 28.06 -1.62
CA ASP A 40 57.24 27.16 -1.96
C ASP A 40 57.96 26.27 -0.92
N VAL A 41 57.23 25.50 -0.09
CA VAL A 41 57.80 24.30 0.59
C VAL A 41 56.98 23.01 0.43
N VAL A 42 55.84 23.01 -0.30
CA VAL A 42 54.89 21.86 -0.34
C VAL A 42 54.88 21.07 -1.66
N LYS A 43 55.74 21.41 -2.64
CA LYS A 43 55.63 20.91 -4.02
C LYS A 43 55.93 19.40 -4.21
N THR A 44 56.76 18.78 -3.38
CA THR A 44 57.24 17.40 -3.63
C THR A 44 56.29 16.31 -3.13
N THR A 45 55.54 16.53 -2.05
CA THR A 45 54.52 15.57 -1.56
C THR A 45 53.23 15.64 -2.39
N ASN A 46 52.98 16.76 -3.07
CA ASN A 46 51.76 16.96 -3.85
C ASN A 46 51.79 16.24 -5.21
N ALA A 47 52.95 16.03 -5.85
CA ALA A 47 53.01 15.44 -7.19
C ALA A 47 52.71 13.93 -7.21
N GLU A 48 53.24 13.18 -6.24
CA GLU A 48 52.96 11.75 -6.06
C GLU A 48 51.50 11.52 -5.60
N MET A 49 50.99 12.41 -4.75
CA MET A 49 49.59 12.38 -4.32
C MET A 49 48.64 12.72 -5.47
N MET A 50 49.00 13.67 -6.34
CA MET A 50 48.22 14.05 -7.52
C MET A 50 48.18 12.96 -8.59
N THR A 51 49.27 12.23 -8.82
CA THR A 51 49.30 11.12 -9.79
C THR A 51 48.48 9.93 -9.30
N SER A 52 48.60 9.55 -8.02
CA SER A 52 47.73 8.56 -7.38
C SER A 52 46.25 8.96 -7.45
N MET A 53 45.93 10.24 -7.19
CA MET A 53 44.56 10.76 -7.26
C MET A 53 44.02 10.76 -8.70
N GLN A 54 44.89 10.95 -9.69
CA GLN A 54 44.53 10.93 -11.12
C GLN A 54 44.24 9.50 -11.60
N GLU A 55 45.01 8.51 -11.16
CA GLU A 55 44.72 7.09 -11.44
C GLU A 55 43.42 6.63 -10.77
N GLU A 56 43.18 7.06 -9.53
CA GLU A 56 41.92 6.78 -8.84
C GLU A 56 40.73 7.44 -9.54
N ALA A 57 40.88 8.69 -10.01
CA ALA A 57 39.86 9.39 -10.79
C ALA A 57 39.57 8.68 -12.13
N LEU A 58 40.60 8.20 -12.83
CA LEU A 58 40.44 7.42 -14.07
C LEU A 58 39.74 6.08 -13.83
N LYS A 59 40.08 5.39 -12.74
CA LYS A 59 39.42 4.14 -12.33
C LYS A 59 37.95 4.37 -12.00
N ARG A 60 37.64 5.48 -11.31
CA ARG A 60 36.27 5.90 -10.99
C ARG A 60 35.49 6.29 -12.24
N LEU A 61 36.10 6.98 -13.20
CA LEU A 61 35.49 7.30 -14.49
C LEU A 61 35.15 6.05 -15.30
N LYS A 62 36.04 5.05 -15.33
CA LYS A 62 35.81 3.79 -16.06
C LYS A 62 34.69 2.96 -15.44
N GLU A 63 34.59 2.96 -14.11
CA GLU A 63 33.48 2.32 -13.39
C GLU A 63 32.15 3.04 -13.65
N LEU A 64 32.15 4.37 -13.67
CA LEU A 64 30.98 5.18 -14.04
C LEU A 64 30.56 4.96 -15.50
N GLU A 65 31.51 4.88 -16.44
CA GLU A 65 31.22 4.59 -17.85
C GLU A 65 30.52 3.23 -18.00
N LYS A 66 30.99 2.20 -17.29
CA LYS A 66 30.38 0.87 -17.31
C LYS A 66 28.97 0.86 -16.69
N GLN A 67 28.71 1.69 -15.67
CA GLN A 67 27.40 1.84 -15.05
C GLN A 67 26.44 2.71 -15.87
N MET A 68 26.96 3.64 -16.68
CA MET A 68 26.17 4.54 -17.53
C MET A 68 25.86 3.95 -18.92
N VAL A 69 26.76 3.13 -19.47
CA VAL A 69 26.60 2.57 -20.83
C VAL A 69 25.88 1.23 -20.75
N GLY A 70 24.55 1.33 -20.74
CA GLY A 70 23.65 0.18 -20.80
C GLY A 70 22.63 0.25 -19.67
N GLY A 71 21.51 0.92 -19.93
CA GLY A 71 20.39 0.98 -18.98
C GLY A 71 19.96 -0.41 -18.50
N GLU A 72 19.13 -0.44 -17.45
CA GLU A 72 18.64 -1.59 -16.68
C GLU A 72 18.37 -2.92 -17.44
N LYS A 73 18.12 -2.87 -18.76
CA LYS A 73 17.84 -4.03 -19.63
C LYS A 73 18.98 -4.40 -20.60
N ALA A 74 20.22 -3.97 -20.36
CA ALA A 74 21.34 -4.21 -21.27
C ALA A 74 21.69 -5.70 -21.47
N GLN A 75 21.43 -6.54 -20.46
CA GLN A 75 21.64 -7.99 -20.49
C GLN A 75 20.36 -8.80 -20.73
N ASP A 76 19.28 -8.15 -21.17
CA ASP A 76 18.03 -8.84 -21.52
C ASP A 76 18.19 -9.54 -22.88
N ASN A 77 18.55 -10.83 -22.81
CA ASN A 77 18.71 -11.71 -23.97
C ASN A 77 17.41 -11.85 -24.78
N GLU A 78 16.24 -11.71 -24.16
CA GLU A 78 14.95 -11.79 -24.84
C GLU A 78 14.70 -10.54 -25.70
N LEU A 79 15.01 -9.35 -25.16
CA LEU A 79 14.97 -8.10 -25.94
C LEU A 79 15.95 -8.13 -27.11
N LYS A 80 17.16 -8.66 -26.92
CA LYS A 80 18.16 -8.81 -27.99
C LYS A 80 17.65 -9.77 -29.08
N ALA A 81 17.08 -10.90 -28.71
CA ALA A 81 16.49 -11.85 -29.66
C ALA A 81 15.30 -11.23 -30.43
N LYS A 82 14.43 -10.47 -29.74
CA LYS A 82 13.29 -9.78 -30.35
C LYS A 82 13.75 -8.71 -31.35
N ARG A 83 14.78 -7.92 -31.01
CA ARG A 83 15.41 -6.96 -31.92
C ARG A 83 16.01 -7.64 -33.15
N MET A 84 16.74 -8.74 -32.97
CA MET A 84 17.32 -9.50 -34.07
C MET A 84 16.26 -10.11 -35.00
N LYS A 85 15.17 -10.64 -34.45
CA LYS A 85 14.03 -11.14 -35.23
C LYS A 85 13.39 -10.02 -36.07
N ARG A 86 13.15 -8.84 -35.46
CA ARG A 86 12.63 -7.66 -36.17
C ARG A 86 13.56 -7.22 -37.29
N LYS A 87 14.87 -7.14 -37.03
CA LYS A 87 15.87 -6.77 -38.05
C LYS A 87 15.83 -7.74 -39.24
N LYS A 88 15.89 -9.05 -38.99
CA LYS A 88 15.83 -10.07 -40.05
C LYS A 88 14.54 -10.00 -40.86
N TYR A 89 13.40 -9.75 -40.21
CA TYR A 89 12.11 -9.58 -40.88
C TYR A 89 12.13 -8.36 -41.81
N MET A 90 12.63 -7.22 -41.33
CA MET A 90 12.76 -6.00 -42.13
C MET A 90 13.71 -6.18 -43.32
N GLU A 91 14.82 -6.88 -43.12
CA GLU A 91 15.77 -7.19 -44.21
C GLU A 91 15.13 -8.08 -45.27
N LYS A 92 14.38 -9.11 -44.88
CA LYS A 92 13.62 -9.95 -45.81
C LYS A 92 12.58 -9.15 -46.58
N ARG A 93 11.81 -8.32 -45.87
CA ARG A 93 10.79 -7.45 -46.48
C ARG A 93 11.42 -6.47 -47.47
N LYS A 94 12.55 -5.85 -47.10
CA LYS A 94 13.30 -4.95 -47.98
C LYS A 94 13.79 -5.70 -49.22
N LYS A 95 14.28 -6.93 -49.07
CA LYS A 95 14.74 -7.76 -50.20
C LYS A 95 13.60 -8.06 -51.17
N ILE A 96 12.45 -8.50 -50.67
CA ILE A 96 11.25 -8.75 -51.47
C ILE A 96 10.83 -7.48 -52.22
N LEU A 97 10.82 -6.33 -51.54
CA LEU A 97 10.47 -5.05 -52.15
C LEU A 97 11.45 -4.63 -53.26
N THR A 98 12.75 -4.83 -53.04
CA THR A 98 13.78 -4.53 -54.06
C THR A 98 13.76 -5.48 -55.25
N GLU A 99 13.26 -6.70 -55.05
CA GLU A 99 13.11 -7.70 -56.11
C GLU A 99 11.84 -7.45 -56.92
N ALA A 100 10.74 -7.10 -56.24
CA ALA A 100 9.51 -6.58 -56.84
C ALA A 100 9.79 -5.38 -57.75
N LEU A 101 10.54 -4.37 -57.26
CA LEU A 101 10.89 -3.17 -58.05
C LEU A 101 11.74 -3.45 -59.30
N LYS A 102 12.32 -4.64 -59.44
CA LYS A 102 13.10 -5.04 -60.62
C LYS A 102 12.27 -5.79 -61.66
N ASN A 103 11.13 -6.35 -61.26
CA ASN A 103 10.28 -7.19 -62.10
C ASN A 103 8.97 -6.49 -62.50
N VAL A 104 9.00 -5.15 -62.53
CA VAL A 104 7.84 -4.25 -62.70
C VAL A 104 7.13 -4.45 -64.05
N ASP A 105 7.80 -5.01 -65.06
CA ASP A 105 7.24 -5.18 -66.41
C ASP A 105 6.29 -6.40 -66.55
N ASP A 106 6.21 -7.30 -65.56
CA ASP A 106 5.36 -8.53 -65.57
C ASP A 106 4.25 -8.53 -64.46
N GLU A 107 3.81 -7.35 -64.03
CA GLU A 107 3.35 -7.03 -62.65
C GLU A 107 1.96 -7.51 -62.15
N ASP A 108 1.15 -8.20 -62.97
CA ASP A 108 -0.25 -8.49 -62.59
C ASP A 108 -0.36 -9.49 -61.42
N GLY A 109 0.53 -10.47 -61.34
CA GLY A 109 0.53 -11.50 -60.29
C GLY A 109 1.17 -11.07 -58.96
N LEU A 110 1.97 -10.01 -58.96
CA LEU A 110 2.62 -9.49 -57.75
C LEU A 110 1.64 -8.65 -56.93
N MET A 111 0.85 -7.82 -57.61
CA MET A 111 -0.15 -6.97 -56.96
C MET A 111 -1.21 -7.82 -56.23
N GLN A 112 -1.67 -8.90 -56.85
CA GLN A 112 -2.63 -9.84 -56.24
C GLN A 112 -2.09 -10.45 -54.93
N LYS A 113 -0.81 -10.87 -54.90
CA LYS A 113 -0.17 -11.42 -53.69
C LYS A 113 -0.05 -10.38 -52.57
N VAL A 114 0.31 -9.14 -52.91
CA VAL A 114 0.39 -8.05 -51.92
C VAL A 114 -1.00 -7.74 -51.34
N TYR A 115 -2.05 -7.77 -52.16
CA TYR A 115 -3.41 -7.62 -51.67
C TYR A 115 -3.85 -8.78 -50.78
N ASP A 116 -3.57 -10.03 -51.17
CA ASP A 116 -3.88 -11.22 -50.39
C ASP A 116 -3.16 -11.18 -49.03
N ASP A 117 -1.87 -10.85 -49.01
CA ASP A 117 -1.06 -10.70 -47.79
C ASP A 117 -1.64 -9.61 -46.86
N ILE A 118 -2.00 -8.45 -47.40
CA ILE A 118 -2.60 -7.36 -46.63
C ILE A 118 -3.97 -7.77 -46.09
N HIS A 119 -4.77 -8.47 -46.88
CA HIS A 119 -6.10 -8.92 -46.48
C HIS A 119 -6.02 -9.99 -45.39
N GLU A 120 -5.10 -10.94 -45.51
CA GLU A 120 -4.85 -11.96 -44.50
C GLU A 120 -4.34 -11.33 -43.19
N GLU A 121 -3.39 -10.39 -43.26
CA GLU A 121 -2.91 -9.65 -42.07
C GLU A 121 -4.04 -8.85 -41.42
N LEU A 122 -4.87 -8.18 -42.21
CA LEU A 122 -6.02 -7.40 -41.73
C LEU A 122 -7.04 -8.31 -41.04
N LYS A 123 -7.34 -9.47 -41.62
CA LYS A 123 -8.23 -10.48 -41.05
C LYS A 123 -7.68 -11.01 -39.73
N ALA A 124 -6.41 -11.39 -39.71
CA ALA A 124 -5.74 -11.89 -38.50
C ALA A 124 -5.76 -10.86 -37.36
N LYS A 125 -5.47 -9.58 -37.66
CA LYS A 125 -5.55 -8.49 -36.67
C LYS A 125 -6.99 -8.24 -36.20
N THR A 126 -7.96 -8.28 -37.11
CA THR A 126 -9.37 -8.09 -36.78
C THR A 126 -9.87 -9.21 -35.87
N ASP A 127 -9.49 -10.45 -36.14
CA ASP A 127 -9.86 -11.60 -35.32
C ASP A 127 -9.19 -11.56 -33.95
N LEU A 128 -7.92 -11.14 -33.88
CA LEU A 128 -7.24 -10.90 -32.61
C LEU A 128 -7.93 -9.82 -31.79
N ALA A 129 -8.30 -8.70 -32.41
CA ALA A 129 -9.00 -7.60 -31.76
C ALA A 129 -10.38 -8.03 -31.24
N LYS A 130 -11.13 -8.83 -32.02
CA LYS A 130 -12.40 -9.43 -31.57
C LYS A 130 -12.22 -10.33 -30.35
N LYS A 131 -11.21 -11.22 -30.37
CA LYS A 131 -10.90 -12.10 -29.23
C LYS A 131 -10.54 -11.31 -27.98
N GLN A 132 -9.70 -10.29 -28.13
CA GLN A 132 -9.33 -9.41 -27.01
C GLN A 132 -10.54 -8.65 -26.46
N LYS A 133 -11.41 -8.11 -27.34
CA LYS A 133 -12.65 -7.46 -26.93
C LYS A 133 -13.58 -8.41 -26.17
N GLN A 134 -13.71 -9.66 -26.62
CA GLN A 134 -14.48 -10.69 -25.90
C GLN A 134 -13.87 -10.98 -24.53
N LYS A 135 -12.54 -11.08 -24.44
CA LYS A 135 -11.84 -11.28 -23.17
C LYS A 135 -12.07 -10.12 -22.21
N ILE A 136 -11.96 -8.87 -22.69
CA ILE A 136 -12.25 -7.67 -21.90
C ILE A 136 -13.68 -7.74 -21.37
N LYS A 137 -14.67 -8.03 -22.21
CA LYS A 137 -16.06 -8.16 -21.78
C LYS A 137 -16.28 -9.27 -20.74
N SER A 138 -15.59 -10.40 -20.87
CA SER A 138 -15.63 -11.47 -19.85
C SER A 138 -15.09 -10.98 -18.52
N MET A 139 -13.91 -10.37 -18.53
CA MET A 139 -13.28 -9.85 -17.32
C MET A 139 -14.08 -8.71 -16.69
N GLU A 140 -14.66 -7.81 -17.49
CA GLU A 140 -15.57 -6.76 -17.01
C GLU A 140 -16.80 -7.36 -16.32
N LYS A 141 -17.36 -8.43 -16.89
CA LYS A 141 -18.46 -9.17 -16.26
C LYS A 141 -18.02 -9.81 -14.95
N GLU A 142 -16.88 -10.50 -14.93
CA GLU A 142 -16.35 -11.12 -13.72
C GLU A 142 -16.11 -10.09 -12.60
N VAL A 143 -15.54 -8.93 -12.94
CA VAL A 143 -15.36 -7.83 -11.98
C VAL A 143 -16.70 -7.33 -11.46
N LYS A 144 -17.70 -7.18 -12.34
CA LYS A 144 -19.03 -6.75 -11.95
C LYS A 144 -19.69 -7.77 -11.02
N ASP A 145 -19.68 -9.05 -11.40
CA ASP A 145 -20.27 -10.14 -10.62
C ASP A 145 -19.63 -10.22 -9.22
N LEU A 146 -18.29 -10.14 -9.13
CA LEU A 146 -17.56 -10.10 -7.85
C LEU A 146 -17.89 -8.86 -7.02
N THR A 147 -18.07 -7.71 -7.67
CA THR A 147 -18.41 -6.46 -6.97
C THR A 147 -19.82 -6.53 -6.40
N GLU A 148 -20.77 -7.07 -7.15
CA GLU A 148 -22.15 -7.27 -6.68
C GLU A 148 -22.21 -8.28 -5.54
N GLU A 149 -21.48 -9.40 -5.64
CA GLU A 149 -21.34 -10.38 -4.56
C GLU A 149 -20.79 -9.74 -3.28
N PHE A 150 -19.68 -9.00 -3.39
CA PHE A 150 -19.09 -8.31 -2.24
C PHE A 150 -20.02 -7.26 -1.62
N GLN A 151 -20.77 -6.52 -2.45
CA GLN A 151 -21.74 -5.54 -1.95
C GLN A 151 -22.91 -6.21 -1.21
N ASN A 152 -23.40 -7.34 -1.72
CA ASN A 152 -24.46 -8.10 -1.09
C ASN A 152 -24.01 -8.66 0.26
N GLU A 153 -22.85 -9.33 0.30
CA GLU A 153 -22.28 -9.84 1.57
C GLU A 153 -22.06 -8.72 2.59
N ARG A 154 -21.52 -7.58 2.14
CA ARG A 154 -21.36 -6.41 3.00
C ARG A 154 -22.70 -5.95 3.57
N SER A 155 -23.76 -5.93 2.75
CA SER A 155 -25.10 -5.55 3.21
C SER A 155 -25.61 -6.52 4.28
N ASP A 156 -25.45 -7.83 4.06
CA ASP A 156 -25.87 -8.88 4.99
C ASP A 156 -25.08 -8.83 6.31
N TYR A 157 -23.77 -8.57 6.25
CA TYR A 157 -22.95 -8.35 7.44
C TYR A 157 -23.43 -7.13 8.24
N LEU A 158 -23.72 -6.02 7.55
CA LEU A 158 -24.25 -4.83 8.21
C LEU A 158 -25.64 -5.06 8.80
N GLU A 159 -26.50 -5.86 8.15
CA GLU A 159 -27.79 -6.26 8.70
C GLU A 159 -27.63 -7.11 9.97
N THR A 160 -26.68 -8.05 9.95
CA THR A 160 -26.36 -8.89 11.11
C THR A 160 -25.90 -8.04 12.30
N ILE A 161 -25.00 -7.08 12.08
CA ILE A 161 -24.56 -6.14 13.12
C ILE A 161 -25.74 -5.34 13.67
N ARG A 162 -26.63 -4.83 12.81
CA ARG A 162 -27.83 -4.10 13.26
C ARG A 162 -28.75 -4.97 14.10
N LYS A 163 -28.98 -6.23 13.72
CA LYS A 163 -29.79 -7.18 14.48
C LYS A 163 -29.14 -7.51 15.83
N GLN A 164 -27.82 -7.71 15.85
CA GLN A 164 -27.07 -7.94 17.09
C GLN A 164 -27.12 -6.71 18.02
N ASP A 165 -26.96 -5.50 17.49
CA ASP A 165 -27.06 -4.25 18.26
C ASP A 165 -28.48 -4.07 18.85
N GLN A 166 -29.53 -4.36 18.07
CA GLN A 166 -30.91 -4.37 18.57
C GLN A 166 -31.08 -5.39 19.72
N GLN A 167 -30.52 -6.59 19.59
CA GLN A 167 -30.58 -7.60 20.63
C GLN A 167 -29.83 -7.17 21.90
N VAL A 168 -28.64 -6.57 21.77
CA VAL A 168 -27.88 -6.03 22.90
C VAL A 168 -28.68 -4.93 23.61
N LYS A 169 -29.30 -4.01 22.87
CA LYS A 169 -30.18 -2.97 23.44
C LYS A 169 -31.37 -3.53 24.18
N LEU A 170 -32.01 -4.58 23.64
CA LEU A 170 -33.10 -5.26 24.33
C LEU A 170 -32.64 -5.89 25.64
N LEU A 171 -31.52 -6.62 25.63
CA LEU A 171 -30.96 -7.24 26.83
C LEU A 171 -30.58 -6.18 27.88
N GLN A 172 -30.00 -5.06 27.46
CA GLN A 172 -29.68 -3.93 28.33
C GLN A 172 -30.94 -3.34 28.97
N ALA A 173 -32.00 -3.12 28.19
CA ALA A 173 -33.27 -2.61 28.70
C ALA A 173 -33.95 -3.57 29.69
N ILE A 174 -33.88 -4.88 29.44
CA ILE A 174 -34.36 -5.91 30.38
C ILE A 174 -33.54 -5.85 31.66
N LEU A 175 -32.21 -5.80 31.56
CA LEU A 175 -31.31 -5.73 32.71
C LEU A 175 -31.61 -4.50 33.58
N GLU A 176 -31.82 -3.33 32.98
CA GLU A 176 -32.18 -2.11 33.71
C GLU A 176 -33.50 -2.22 34.49
N ARG A 177 -34.46 -3.02 33.99
CA ARG A 177 -35.72 -3.29 34.71
C ARG A 177 -35.58 -4.36 35.78
N VAL A 178 -34.73 -5.37 35.57
CA VAL A 178 -34.53 -6.48 36.52
C VAL A 178 -33.58 -6.09 37.65
N GLN A 179 -32.52 -5.32 37.39
CA GLN A 179 -31.50 -4.94 38.37
C GLN A 179 -32.07 -4.41 39.70
N PRO A 180 -33.05 -3.48 39.73
CA PRO A 180 -33.58 -2.97 41.01
C PRO A 180 -34.39 -4.00 41.80
N THR A 181 -34.79 -5.11 41.18
CA THR A 181 -35.51 -6.21 41.84
C THR A 181 -34.56 -7.20 42.53
N ILE A 182 -33.25 -7.11 42.28
CA ILE A 182 -32.23 -7.95 42.89
C ILE A 182 -32.01 -7.51 44.35
N ARG A 183 -31.79 -8.50 45.22
CA ARG A 183 -31.56 -8.27 46.66
C ARG A 183 -30.22 -7.57 46.91
N LYS A 184 -30.21 -6.58 47.80
CA LYS A 184 -29.03 -5.72 48.08
C LYS A 184 -27.87 -6.43 48.78
N ASP A 185 -28.09 -7.63 49.30
CA ASP A 185 -27.07 -8.46 49.96
C ASP A 185 -26.26 -9.31 48.98
N CYS A 186 -26.56 -9.24 47.68
CA CYS A 186 -25.86 -9.96 46.61
C CYS A 186 -24.86 -9.07 45.87
N ASN A 187 -23.75 -9.64 45.39
CA ASN A 187 -22.77 -8.94 44.54
C ASN A 187 -23.38 -8.36 43.24
N TYR A 188 -24.37 -9.03 42.66
CA TYR A 188 -25.11 -8.57 41.47
C TYR A 188 -26.02 -7.36 41.70
N SER A 189 -26.12 -6.85 42.94
CA SER A 189 -26.75 -5.56 43.19
C SER A 189 -25.93 -4.39 42.62
N GLU A 190 -24.60 -4.51 42.51
CA GLU A 190 -23.72 -3.45 42.00
C GLU A 190 -23.03 -3.90 40.71
N LEU A 191 -23.65 -3.59 39.56
CA LEU A 191 -23.18 -4.07 38.25
C LEU A 191 -21.81 -3.49 37.86
N GLU A 192 -21.45 -2.29 38.32
CA GLU A 192 -20.17 -1.67 37.99
C GLU A 192 -18.98 -2.41 38.62
N THR A 193 -19.17 -3.01 39.80
CA THR A 193 -18.16 -3.87 40.42
C THR A 193 -17.96 -5.14 39.59
N ILE A 194 -19.05 -5.76 39.14
CA ILE A 194 -19.02 -6.95 38.29
C ILE A 194 -18.32 -6.67 36.96
N LYS A 195 -18.61 -5.54 36.31
CA LYS A 195 -17.94 -5.15 35.05
C LYS A 195 -16.42 -5.01 35.21
N LYS A 196 -15.95 -4.52 36.36
CA LYS A 196 -14.51 -4.37 36.65
C LYS A 196 -13.81 -5.71 36.90
N GLU A 197 -14.52 -6.66 37.48
CA GLU A 197 -14.00 -8.01 37.76
C GLU A 197 -14.17 -8.97 36.57
N ALA A 198 -14.97 -8.60 35.58
CA ALA A 198 -15.20 -9.42 34.39
C ALA A 198 -13.95 -9.46 33.50
N ILE A 199 -13.62 -10.65 33.01
CA ILE A 199 -12.43 -10.90 32.19
C ILE A 199 -12.89 -11.46 30.85
N TRP A 200 -12.39 -10.89 29.75
CA TRP A 200 -12.62 -11.43 28.42
C TRP A 200 -11.80 -12.72 28.23
N ASP A 201 -12.46 -13.78 27.77
CA ASP A 201 -11.84 -15.07 27.47
C ASP A 201 -11.81 -15.29 25.96
N ASP A 202 -10.62 -15.14 25.37
CA ASP A 202 -10.39 -15.33 23.93
C ASP A 202 -10.60 -16.78 23.47
N GLU A 203 -10.35 -17.78 24.33
CA GLU A 203 -10.48 -19.20 23.95
C GLU A 203 -11.94 -19.57 23.70
N TYR A 204 -12.85 -19.03 24.50
CA TYR A 204 -14.29 -19.30 24.42
C TYR A 204 -15.11 -18.13 23.87
N MET A 205 -14.45 -17.04 23.46
CA MET A 205 -15.04 -15.81 22.93
C MET A 205 -16.20 -15.29 23.79
N ARG A 206 -16.00 -15.25 25.13
CA ARG A 206 -17.04 -14.83 26.09
C ARG A 206 -16.46 -14.09 27.28
N TRP A 207 -17.30 -13.26 27.91
CA TRP A 207 -16.97 -12.67 29.21
C TRP A 207 -17.11 -13.70 30.33
N LYS A 208 -16.04 -13.90 31.12
CA LYS A 208 -16.07 -14.57 32.41
C LYS A 208 -16.48 -13.58 33.49
N VAL A 209 -17.61 -13.84 34.15
CA VAL A 209 -18.19 -12.96 35.18
C VAL A 209 -18.08 -13.66 36.54
N PRO A 210 -17.84 -12.93 37.65
CA PRO A 210 -17.76 -13.52 39.00
C PRO A 210 -19.02 -14.27 39.42
N ASP A 211 -18.86 -15.36 40.17
CA ASP A 211 -19.98 -16.17 40.66
C ASP A 211 -20.90 -15.39 41.63
N LEU A 212 -22.17 -15.79 41.72
CA LEU A 212 -23.14 -15.19 42.63
C LEU A 212 -22.75 -15.47 44.09
N SER A 213 -22.58 -14.41 44.87
CA SER A 213 -22.29 -14.48 46.31
C SER A 213 -23.26 -13.60 47.10
N VAL A 214 -23.67 -14.09 48.29
CA VAL A 214 -24.66 -13.42 49.15
C VAL A 214 -24.09 -13.20 50.54
N SER A 215 -23.92 -11.94 50.92
CA SER A 215 -23.38 -11.53 52.23
C SER A 215 -24.49 -11.44 53.27
N LYS A 216 -24.56 -12.41 54.19
CA LYS A 216 -25.53 -12.38 55.29
C LYS A 216 -25.03 -11.48 56.41
N THR A 217 -25.57 -10.27 56.51
CA THR A 217 -25.29 -9.38 57.65
C THR A 217 -25.99 -9.91 58.91
N LYS A 218 -25.23 -10.25 59.95
CA LYS A 218 -25.76 -10.57 61.28
C LYS A 218 -25.72 -9.30 62.13
N LEU A 219 -26.83 -9.00 62.80
CA LEU A 219 -26.87 -7.89 63.76
C LEU A 219 -25.93 -8.18 64.93
N PRO A 220 -25.25 -7.16 65.49
CA PRO A 220 -24.45 -7.33 66.69
C PRO A 220 -25.35 -7.77 67.87
N PRO A 221 -24.85 -8.63 68.78
CA PRO A 221 -25.62 -9.07 69.94
C PRO A 221 -26.01 -7.85 70.78
N SER A 222 -27.29 -7.76 71.15
CA SER A 222 -27.81 -6.67 71.97
C SER A 222 -27.05 -6.60 73.30
N ARG A 223 -26.40 -5.47 73.60
CA ARG A 223 -25.83 -5.22 74.93
C ARG A 223 -26.98 -5.12 75.92
N CYS A 224 -27.27 -6.20 76.62
CA CYS A 224 -28.08 -6.16 77.82
C CYS A 224 -27.33 -5.33 78.87
N VAL A 225 -27.71 -4.07 79.05
CA VAL A 225 -27.27 -3.27 80.20
C VAL A 225 -27.95 -3.82 81.44
N THR A 226 -27.26 -4.69 82.18
CA THR A 226 -27.70 -5.09 83.51
C THR A 226 -27.67 -3.86 84.42
N SER A 227 -28.85 -3.35 84.77
CA SER A 227 -29.04 -2.27 85.75
C SER A 227 -28.52 -2.75 87.12
N THR A 228 -27.30 -2.34 87.47
CA THR A 228 -26.75 -2.55 88.81
C THR A 228 -27.50 -1.65 89.79
N ARG A 229 -28.50 -2.21 90.46
CA ARG A 229 -29.25 -1.57 91.55
C ARG A 229 -28.29 -1.26 92.71
N PHE A 230 -27.91 0.00 92.88
CA PHE A 230 -27.19 0.48 94.06
C PHE A 230 -28.00 0.19 95.33
N LYS A 231 -27.51 -0.71 96.19
CA LYS A 231 -28.01 -0.90 97.55
C LYS A 231 -27.40 0.20 98.43
N LYS A 232 -28.24 1.14 98.90
CA LYS A 232 -27.86 2.03 100.01
C LYS A 232 -27.76 1.20 101.29
N PHE A 233 -26.58 1.18 101.92
CA PHE A 233 -26.44 0.73 103.29
C PHE A 233 -26.86 1.85 104.25
N LYS A 234 -27.45 1.42 105.37
CA LYS A 234 -28.10 2.19 106.43
C LYS A 234 -27.14 3.13 107.16
#